data_AF-A0AAQ3LI34-F1
#
_entry.id   AF-A0AAQ3LI34-F1
#
_cell.length_a   1.000
_cell.length_b   1.000
_cell.length_c   1.000
_cell.angle_alpha   90.00
_cell.angle_beta   90.00
_cell.angle_gamma   90.00
#
_symmetry.space_group_name_H-M   'P 1'
#
loop_
_entity.id
_entity.type
_entity.pdbx_description
1 polymer ?
#
loop_
_entity_poly.entity_id
_entity_poly.type
_entity_poly.pdbx_seq_one_letter_code
_entity_poly.pdbx_strand_id
1 'polypeptide(L)'
;MQQPEQVRAAFERDIANKVLFIKNGKLLFIDGIRLKAIADRKAYFASLRARQPQPIVILAELAPDEAFAVWKRHVLGNRPD
;
A
#
# COMPACT_ATOMS: atom_id res chain seq x y z
N MET A 1 -5.24 12.49 20.71
CA MET A 1 -4.62 12.84 19.41
C MET A 1 -3.67 11.71 19.05
N GLN A 2 -3.93 10.94 17.98
CA GLN A 2 -2.97 9.91 17.57
C GLN A 2 -1.73 10.59 17.02
N GLN A 3 -0.56 10.27 17.59
CA GLN A 3 0.71 10.87 17.24
C GLN A 3 1.09 10.48 15.79
N PRO A 4 1.51 11.43 14.94
CA PRO A 4 1.84 11.18 13.54
C PRO A 4 2.97 10.15 13.36
N GLU A 5 3.85 10.04 14.34
CA GLU A 5 4.98 9.11 14.36
C GLU A 5 4.53 7.64 14.42
N GLN A 6 3.50 7.34 15.21
CA GLN A 6 2.99 5.97 15.33
C GLN A 6 2.30 5.50 14.04
N VAL A 7 1.60 6.40 13.36
CA VAL A 7 0.94 6.12 12.08
C VAL A 7 1.97 5.88 10.97
N ARG A 8 3.06 6.65 10.97
CA ARG A 8 4.17 6.48 10.02
C ARG A 8 4.89 5.15 10.23
N ALA A 9 5.21 4.80 11.48
CA ALA A 9 5.83 3.51 11.79
C ALA A 9 4.94 2.31 11.40
N ALA A 10 3.62 2.42 11.57
CA ALA A 10 2.68 1.40 11.10
C ALA A 10 2.71 1.26 9.57
N PHE A 11 2.66 2.38 8.84
CA PHE A 11 2.76 2.38 7.39
C PHE A 11 4.06 1.75 6.88
N GLU A 12 5.21 2.11 7.47
CA GLU A 12 6.50 1.54 7.09
C GLU A 12 6.56 0.02 7.32
N ARG A 13 5.94 -0.47 8.40
CA ARG A 13 5.82 -1.91 8.65
C ARG A 13 4.90 -2.60 7.65
N ASP A 14 3.76 -1.99 7.32
CA ASP A 14 2.82 -2.52 6.35
C ASP A 14 3.43 -2.57 4.95
N ILE A 15 4.01 -1.47 4.45
CA ILE A 15 4.63 -1.43 3.11
C ILE A 15 5.92 -2.28 3.02
N ALA A 16 6.56 -2.63 4.14
CA ALA A 16 7.71 -3.55 4.12
C ALA A 16 7.29 -5.03 4.04
N ASN A 17 6.16 -5.39 4.66
CA ASN A 17 5.72 -6.79 4.80
C ASN A 17 4.52 -7.16 3.93
N LYS A 18 3.84 -6.17 3.34
CA LYS A 18 2.66 -6.35 2.50
C LYS A 18 2.74 -5.46 1.27
N VAL A 19 2.14 -5.93 0.18
CA VAL A 19 1.97 -5.09 -1.01
C VAL A 19 0.64 -4.36 -0.90
N LEU A 20 0.70 -3.07 -0.62
CA LEU A 20 -0.46 -2.18 -0.56
C LEU A 20 -0.79 -1.66 -1.97
N PHE A 21 -2.06 -1.72 -2.38
CA PHE A 21 -2.52 -1.17 -3.65
C PHE A 21 -3.97 -0.70 -3.57
N ILE A 22 -4.30 0.34 -4.33
CA ILE A 22 -5.65 0.82 -4.52
C ILE A 22 -6.26 0.12 -5.72
N LYS A 23 -7.42 -0.50 -5.52
CA LYS A 23 -8.26 -1.06 -6.58
C LYS A 23 -9.66 -0.51 -6.42
N ASN A 24 -10.19 0.12 -7.47
CA ASN A 24 -11.54 0.66 -7.47
C ASN A 24 -11.84 1.57 -6.26
N GLY A 25 -10.89 2.45 -5.90
CA GLY A 25 -11.02 3.34 -4.74
C GLY A 25 -10.95 2.66 -3.37
N LYS A 26 -10.64 1.35 -3.31
CA LYS A 26 -10.45 0.62 -2.05
C LYS A 26 -8.98 0.26 -1.87
N LEU A 27 -8.47 0.50 -0.66
CA LEU A 27 -7.16 0.01 -0.25
C LEU A 27 -7.25 -1.50 -0.03
N LEU A 28 -6.48 -2.23 -0.84
CA LEU A 28 -6.28 -3.67 -0.71
C LEU A 28 -4.81 -3.93 -0.41
N PHE A 29 -4.56 -5.11 0.16
CA PHE A 29 -3.21 -5.56 0.48
C PHE A 29 -3.06 -7.04 0.16
N ILE A 30 -1.84 -7.42 -0.26
CA ILE A 30 -1.43 -8.82 -0.30
C ILE A 30 -0.50 -9.05 0.89
N ASP A 31 -0.98 -9.87 1.82
CA ASP A 31 -0.21 -10.36 2.95
C ASP A 31 0.79 -11.45 2.51
N GLY A 32 1.88 -11.61 3.25
CA GLY A 32 2.91 -12.63 2.98
C GLY A 32 3.92 -12.26 1.88
N ILE A 33 3.77 -11.12 1.22
CA ILE A 33 4.73 -10.62 0.24
C ILE A 33 5.69 -9.61 0.89
N ARG A 34 6.93 -10.04 1.12
CA ARG A 34 8.00 -9.14 1.57
C ARG A 34 8.52 -8.33 0.39
N LEU A 35 8.10 -7.07 0.27
CA LEU A 35 8.57 -6.16 -0.77
C LEU A 35 10.09 -6.02 -0.82
N LYS A 36 10.75 -6.12 0.33
CA LYS A 36 12.22 -6.14 0.45
C LYS A 36 12.89 -7.39 -0.16
N ALA A 37 12.17 -8.50 -0.27
CA ALA A 37 12.68 -9.75 -0.83
C ALA A 37 12.43 -9.88 -2.34
N ILE A 38 11.62 -9.00 -2.93
CA ILE A 38 11.41 -8.96 -4.37
C ILE A 38 12.58 -8.21 -5.01
N ALA A 39 13.41 -8.91 -5.76
CA ALA A 39 14.50 -8.31 -6.54
C ALA A 39 13.94 -7.30 -7.57
N ASP A 40 12.99 -7.75 -8.38
CA ASP A 40 12.34 -6.93 -9.41
C ASP A 40 10.93 -6.50 -9.00
N ARG A 41 10.87 -5.48 -8.15
CA ARG A 41 9.59 -4.89 -7.72
C ARG A 41 8.76 -4.41 -8.91
N LYS A 42 9.39 -3.77 -9.90
CA LYS A 42 8.74 -3.31 -11.13
C LYS A 42 8.09 -4.45 -11.91
N ALA A 43 8.81 -5.54 -12.15
CA ALA A 43 8.27 -6.69 -12.89
C ALA A 43 7.13 -7.36 -12.12
N TYR A 44 7.26 -7.45 -10.79
CA TYR A 44 6.21 -7.97 -9.92
C TYR A 44 4.94 -7.10 -9.99
N PHE A 45 5.08 -5.78 -9.93
CA PHE A 45 3.97 -4.84 -10.04
C PHE A 45 3.30 -4.86 -11.41
N ALA A 46 4.08 -4.91 -12.49
CA ALA A 46 3.55 -5.06 -13.84
C ALA A 46 2.75 -6.35 -13.99
N SER A 47 3.28 -7.47 -13.47
CA SER A 47 2.58 -8.76 -13.46
C SER A 47 1.34 -8.72 -12.58
N LEU A 48 1.40 -8.05 -11.43
CA LEU A 48 0.25 -7.89 -10.54
C LEU A 48 -0.85 -7.09 -11.24
N ARG A 49 -0.52 -6.00 -11.92
CA ARG A 49 -1.46 -5.19 -12.72
C ARG A 49 -2.05 -5.99 -13.87
N ALA A 50 -1.24 -6.77 -14.59
CA ALA A 50 -1.70 -7.61 -15.70
C ALA A 50 -2.68 -8.71 -15.27
N ARG A 51 -2.56 -9.19 -14.02
CA ARG A 51 -3.48 -10.17 -13.43
C ARG A 51 -4.80 -9.56 -12.97
N GLN A 52 -4.88 -8.24 -12.84
CA GLN A 52 -6.10 -7.56 -12.41
C GLN A 52 -6.93 -7.16 -13.63
N PRO A 53 -8.25 -7.41 -13.61
CA PRO A 53 -9.14 -6.94 -14.68
C PRO A 53 -9.33 -5.41 -14.69
N GLN A 54 -8.78 -4.71 -13.69
CA GLN A 54 -8.94 -3.27 -13.49
C GLN A 54 -7.59 -2.65 -13.15
N PRO A 55 -7.36 -1.37 -13.51
CA PRO A 55 -6.15 -0.66 -13.14
C PRO A 55 -6.06 -0.57 -11.61
N ILE A 56 -4.91 -0.99 -11.07
CA ILE A 56 -4.57 -0.82 -9.66
C ILE A 56 -3.41 0.16 -9.52
N VAL A 57 -3.42 0.93 -8.42
CA VAL A 57 -2.33 1.85 -8.06
C VAL A 57 -1.57 1.25 -6.89
N ILE A 58 -0.32 0.87 -7.10
CA ILE A 58 0.47 0.22 -6.06
C ILE A 58 1.16 1.32 -5.24
N LEU A 59 0.95 1.33 -3.93
CA LEU A 59 1.47 2.38 -3.06
C LEU A 59 3.02 2.39 -3.05
N ALA A 60 3.64 1.24 -3.24
CA ALA A 60 5.10 1.13 -3.36
C ALA A 60 5.69 1.69 -4.67
N GLU A 61 4.85 2.02 -5.67
CA GLU A 61 5.28 2.76 -6.86
C GLU A 61 5.22 4.29 -6.67
N LEU A 62 4.46 4.76 -5.68
CA LEU A 62 4.33 6.18 -5.37
C LEU A 62 5.47 6.65 -4.46
N ALA A 63 5.66 7.97 -4.39
CA ALA A 63 6.52 8.56 -3.38
C ALA A 63 6.01 8.14 -1.98
N PRO A 64 6.91 7.89 -1.03
CA PRO A 64 6.53 7.44 0.32
C PRO A 64 5.57 8.40 1.02
N ASP A 65 5.67 9.71 0.73
CA ASP A 65 4.77 10.73 1.26
C ASP A 65 3.35 10.62 0.69
N GLU A 66 3.22 10.43 -0.63
CA GLU A 66 1.91 10.22 -1.28
C GLU A 66 1.28 8.89 -0.88
N ALA A 67 2.08 7.82 -0.88
CA ALA A 67 1.65 6.50 -0.44
C ALA A 67 1.13 6.54 1.01
N PHE A 68 1.85 7.24 1.89
CA PHE A 68 1.43 7.45 3.26
C PHE A 68 0.14 8.24 3.35
N ALA A 69 -0.02 9.33 2.60
CA ALA A 69 -1.25 10.13 2.58
C ALA A 69 -2.48 9.32 2.14
N VAL A 70 -2.33 8.52 1.08
CA VAL A 70 -3.37 7.61 0.58
C VAL A 70 -3.70 6.53 1.61
N TRP A 71 -2.68 5.82 2.12
CA TRP A 71 -2.86 4.78 3.15
C TRP A 71 -3.54 5.33 4.40
N LYS A 72 -3.05 6.48 4.90
CA LYS A 72 -3.59 7.16 6.07
C LYS A 72 -5.05 7.53 5.86
N ARG A 73 -5.43 8.07 4.70
CA ARG A 73 -6.82 8.41 4.39
C ARG A 73 -7.72 7.17 4.43
N HIS A 74 -7.26 6.04 3.91
CA HIS A 74 -8.04 4.80 3.92
C HIS A 74 -8.07 4.12 5.30
N VAL A 75 -6.96 4.10 6.04
CA VAL A 75 -6.87 3.44 7.35
C VAL A 75 -7.51 4.28 8.45
N LEU A 76 -7.33 5.60 8.44
CA LEU A 76 -7.93 6.49 9.44
C LEU A 76 -9.35 6.93 9.06
N GLY A 77 -9.65 7.07 7.77
CA GLY A 77 -10.95 7.52 7.27
C GLY A 77 -12.00 6.42 7.14
N ASN A 78 -11.62 5.14 7.25
CA ASN A 78 -12.56 4.01 7.26
C ASN A 78 -12.98 3.61 8.69
N ARG A 79 -13.08 4.59 9.60
CA ARG A 79 -13.81 4.44 10.86
C ARG A 79 -15.28 4.72 10.53
N PRO A 80 -16.15 3.70 10.35
CA PRO A 80 -17.58 3.96 10.41
C PRO A 80 -17.89 4.42 11.85
N ASP A 81 -18.64 5.51 11.96
CA ASP A 81 -19.41 5.79 13.17
C ASP A 81 -20.46 4.69 13.36
#